data_AF-A0A2W6AWR5-F1
#
_entry.id   AF-A0A2W6AWR5-F1
#
_cell.length_a   1.000
_cell.length_b   1.000
_cell.length_c   1.000
_cell.angle_alpha   90.00
_cell.angle_beta   90.00
_cell.angle_gamma   90.00
#
_symmetry.space_group_name_H-M   'P 1'
#
loop_
_entity.id
_entity.type
_entity.pdbx_description
1 polymer ?
#
loop_
_entity_poly.entity_id
_entity_poly.type
_entity_poly.pdbx_seq_one_letter_code
_entity_poly.pdbx_strand_id
1 'polypeptide(L)'
;MARTPTEQNLRRWTEHVLAENRRDLERLIDTLADDAVYEIVPLKKFWRGKGEIRQFYHMLWTAMPDVKLDLRSRVADDQYVVEESHVHGTHSGPLFDIPPSG
;
A
#
# COMPACT_ATOMS: atom_id res chain seq x y z
N MET A 1 -0.89 13.60 27.71
CA MET A 1 0.46 13.82 27.12
C MET A 1 0.32 13.91 25.60
N ALA A 2 1.16 14.69 24.93
CA ALA A 2 1.17 14.75 23.46
C ALA A 2 1.81 13.47 22.89
N ARG A 3 1.35 13.05 21.71
CA ARG A 3 1.88 11.86 21.02
C ARG A 3 3.30 12.10 20.50
N THR A 4 4.16 11.08 20.60
CA THR A 4 5.49 11.10 19.99
C THR A 4 5.41 11.06 18.45
N PRO A 5 6.46 11.46 17.72
CA PRO A 5 6.50 11.32 16.27
C PRO A 5 6.27 9.88 15.80
N THR A 6 6.88 8.90 16.46
CA THR A 6 6.69 7.46 16.17
C THR A 6 5.22 7.04 16.31
N GLU A 7 4.55 7.47 17.38
CA GLU A 7 3.11 7.19 17.57
C GLU A 7 2.25 7.84 16.47
N GLN A 8 2.63 9.02 15.98
CA GLN A 8 1.94 9.69 14.88
C GLN A 8 2.15 8.96 13.55
N ASN A 9 3.36 8.50 13.26
CA ASN A 9 3.67 7.74 12.05
C ASN A 9 2.92 6.41 12.03
N LEU A 10 2.95 5.66 13.14
CA LEU A 10 2.20 4.41 13.30
C LEU A 10 0.69 4.62 13.12
N ARG A 11 0.15 5.73 13.64
CA ARG A 11 -1.27 6.06 13.48
C ARG A 11 -1.62 6.32 12.01
N ARG A 12 -0.85 7.17 11.31
CA ARG A 12 -1.09 7.47 9.89
C ARG A 12 -0.97 6.22 9.03
N TRP A 13 0.05 5.41 9.25
CA TRP A 13 0.23 4.14 8.55
C TRP A 13 -0.92 3.15 8.81
N THR A 14 -1.40 3.08 10.06
CA THR A 14 -2.56 2.24 10.39
C THR A 14 -3.84 2.72 9.68
N GLU A 15 -4.04 4.05 9.57
CA GLU A 15 -5.15 4.60 8.79
C GLU A 15 -5.07 4.22 7.31
N HIS A 16 -3.87 4.27 6.73
CA HIS A 16 -3.59 3.84 5.35
C HIS A 16 -3.93 2.37 5.13
N VAL A 17 -3.33 1.45 5.91
CA VAL A 17 -3.54 0.00 5.79
C VAL A 17 -5.01 -0.38 6.00
N LEU A 18 -5.71 0.30 6.91
CA LEU A 18 -7.13 0.05 7.13
C LEU A 18 -8.00 0.51 5.95
N ALA A 19 -7.64 1.60 5.27
CA ALA A 19 -8.32 2.02 4.05
C ALA A 19 -8.05 1.03 2.90
N GLU A 20 -6.79 0.59 2.76
CA GLU A 20 -6.39 -0.44 1.80
C GLU A 20 -7.17 -1.73 1.96
N ASN A 21 -7.22 -2.27 3.19
CA ASN A 21 -7.94 -3.51 3.50
C ASN A 21 -9.46 -3.40 3.24
N ARG A 22 -10.05 -2.21 3.41
CA ARG A 22 -11.46 -1.96 3.11
C ARG A 22 -11.75 -1.67 1.64
N ARG A 23 -10.71 -1.63 0.79
CA ARG A 23 -10.81 -1.18 -0.62
C ARG A 23 -11.38 0.23 -0.76
N ASP A 24 -11.07 1.09 0.22
CA ASP A 24 -11.49 2.49 0.27
C ASP A 24 -10.39 3.36 -0.37
N LEU A 25 -10.45 3.48 -1.70
CA LEU A 25 -9.40 4.14 -2.47
C LEU A 25 -9.24 5.62 -2.15
N GLU A 26 -10.35 6.36 -1.98
CA GLU A 26 -10.26 7.79 -1.65
C GLU A 26 -9.57 7.99 -0.32
N ARG A 27 -10.01 7.27 0.71
CA ARG A 27 -9.41 7.38 2.03
C ARG A 27 -7.96 6.93 2.06
N LEU A 28 -7.59 5.94 1.26
CA LEU A 28 -6.19 5.53 1.09
C LEU A 28 -5.39 6.68 0.50
N ILE A 29 -5.83 7.24 -0.63
CA ILE A 29 -5.12 8.30 -1.34
C ILE A 29 -4.98 9.56 -0.48
N ASP A 30 -5.99 9.88 0.35
CA ASP A 30 -5.96 11.02 1.28
C ASP A 30 -4.88 10.89 2.36
N THR A 31 -4.42 9.68 2.68
CA THR A 31 -3.34 9.46 3.67
C THR A 31 -1.95 9.75 3.10
N LEU A 32 -1.83 9.90 1.79
CA LEU A 32 -0.56 10.11 1.10
C LEU A 32 -0.23 11.59 0.96
N ALA A 33 1.07 11.91 0.95
CA ALA A 33 1.55 13.21 0.51
C ALA A 33 1.24 13.43 -0.99
N ASP A 34 1.14 14.68 -1.43
CA ASP A 34 0.80 14.99 -2.82
C ASP A 34 1.89 14.53 -3.81
N ASP A 35 3.15 14.51 -3.36
CA ASP A 35 4.34 14.06 -4.06
C ASP A 35 4.79 12.64 -3.68
N ALA A 36 3.91 11.85 -3.04
CA ALA A 36 4.23 10.49 -2.62
C ALA A 36 4.74 9.62 -3.79
N VAL A 37 5.67 8.72 -3.49
CA VAL A 37 6.20 7.74 -4.45
C VAL A 37 5.90 6.35 -3.94
N TYR A 38 5.23 5.55 -4.77
CA TYR A 38 5.09 4.12 -4.55
C TYR A 38 6.08 3.39 -5.46
N GLU A 39 6.92 2.52 -4.90
CA GLU A 39 7.95 1.80 -5.65
C GLU A 39 7.86 0.29 -5.41
N ILE A 40 7.88 -0.48 -6.50
CA ILE A 40 8.13 -1.92 -6.46
C ILE A 40 9.60 -2.13 -6.82
N VAL A 41 10.46 -2.14 -5.80
CA VAL A 41 11.93 -2.14 -5.93
C VAL A 41 12.45 -3.26 -6.85
N PRO A 42 12.01 -4.54 -6.73
CA PRO A 42 12.54 -5.61 -7.59
C PRO A 42 12.21 -5.43 -9.07
N LEU A 43 11.10 -4.74 -9.38
CA LEU A 43 10.67 -4.47 -10.76
C LEU A 43 11.15 -3.12 -11.29
N LYS A 44 11.75 -2.27 -10.43
CA LYS A 44 12.13 -0.88 -10.76
C LYS A 44 10.98 -0.08 -11.35
N LYS A 45 9.75 -0.37 -10.93
CA LYS A 45 8.54 0.36 -11.31
C LYS A 45 8.16 1.31 -10.18
N PHE A 46 7.81 2.55 -10.53
CA PHE A 46 7.40 3.58 -9.59
C PHE A 46 6.14 4.30 -10.10
N TRP A 47 5.36 4.83 -9.16
CA TRP A 47 4.21 5.70 -9.39
C TRP A 47 4.38 6.95 -8.54
N ARG A 48 4.33 8.13 -9.16
CA ARG A 48 4.56 9.43 -8.51
C ARG A 48 3.28 10.23 -8.39
N GLY A 49 3.05 10.72 -7.18
CA GLY A 49 1.88 11.47 -6.79
C GLY A 49 0.60 10.63 -6.73
N LYS A 50 -0.43 11.23 -6.15
CA LYS A 50 -1.72 10.58 -5.87
C LYS A 50 -2.39 9.99 -7.12
N GLY A 51 -2.27 10.67 -8.26
CA GLY A 51 -2.89 10.23 -9.52
C GLY A 51 -2.33 8.90 -10.04
N GLU A 52 -1.01 8.74 -10.08
CA GLU A 52 -0.37 7.50 -10.55
C GLU A 52 -0.54 6.37 -9.53
N ILE A 53 -0.43 6.68 -8.22
CA ILE A 53 -0.65 5.69 -7.17
C ILE A 53 -2.08 5.15 -7.20
N ARG A 54 -3.06 5.99 -7.55
CA ARG A 54 -4.44 5.53 -7.78
C ARG A 54 -4.52 4.50 -8.90
N GLN A 55 -3.79 4.70 -10.00
CA GLN A 55 -3.74 3.74 -11.10
C GLN A 55 -3.10 2.42 -10.66
N PHE A 56 -2.06 2.47 -9.83
CA PHE A 56 -1.46 1.28 -9.23
C PHE A 56 -2.48 0.47 -8.42
N TYR A 57 -3.23 1.09 -7.49
CA TYR A 57 -4.24 0.38 -6.69
C TYR A 57 -5.37 -0.17 -7.55
N HIS A 58 -5.83 0.55 -8.57
CA HIS A 58 -6.83 0.04 -9.51
C HIS A 58 -6.33 -1.22 -10.25
N MET A 59 -5.09 -1.20 -10.74
CA MET A 59 -4.46 -2.37 -11.36
C MET A 59 -4.35 -3.54 -10.37
N LEU A 60 -3.77 -3.31 -9.19
CA LEU A 60 -3.58 -4.34 -8.16
C LEU A 60 -4.91 -5.00 -7.76
N TRP A 61 -5.95 -4.21 -7.48
CA TRP A 61 -7.24 -4.75 -7.04
C TRP A 61 -8.06 -5.37 -8.16
N THR A 62 -7.82 -4.99 -9.42
CA THR A 62 -8.40 -5.70 -10.58
C THR A 62 -7.70 -7.03 -10.81
N ALA A 63 -6.36 -7.05 -10.68
CA ALA A 63 -5.56 -8.24 -10.91
C ALA A 63 -5.69 -9.28 -9.79
N MET A 64 -5.82 -8.82 -8.54
CA MET A 64 -5.96 -9.66 -7.36
C MET A 64 -7.11 -9.13 -6.47
N PRO A 65 -8.38 -9.40 -6.83
CA PRO A 65 -9.55 -8.88 -6.12
C PRO A 65 -9.60 -9.28 -4.65
N ASP A 66 -9.02 -10.41 -4.30
CA ASP A 66 -8.92 -10.97 -2.96
C ASP A 66 -7.56 -10.73 -2.28
N VAL A 67 -6.71 -9.83 -2.82
CA VAL A 67 -5.39 -9.53 -2.21
C VAL A 67 -5.51 -9.17 -0.73
N LYS A 68 -4.64 -9.79 0.07
CA LYS A 68 -4.48 -9.58 1.50
C LYS A 68 -3.01 -9.44 1.86
N LEU A 69 -2.74 -8.59 2.84
CA LEU A 69 -1.43 -8.37 3.43
C LEU A 69 -1.49 -8.81 4.90
N ASP A 70 -0.91 -9.96 5.21
CA ASP A 70 -0.83 -10.47 6.57
C ASP A 70 0.46 -9.98 7.24
N LEU A 71 0.32 -9.03 8.17
CA LEU A 71 1.45 -8.43 8.89
C LEU A 71 2.17 -9.47 9.76
N ARG A 72 3.49 -9.60 9.57
CA ARG A 72 4.38 -10.46 10.37
C ARG A 72 5.10 -9.69 11.45
N SER A 73 5.73 -8.58 11.06
CA SER A 73 6.49 -7.73 11.98
C SER A 73 6.44 -6.28 11.52
N ARG A 74 6.55 -5.35 12.47
CA ARG A 74 6.61 -3.91 12.22
C ARG A 74 7.66 -3.28 13.11
N VAL A 75 8.52 -2.45 12.52
CA VAL A 75 9.48 -1.59 13.22
C VAL A 75 9.20 -0.15 12.81
N ALA A 76 9.26 0.77 13.77
CA ALA A 76 9.04 2.19 13.49
C ALA A 76 9.92 3.07 14.38
N ASP A 77 10.30 4.22 13.84
CA ASP A 77 10.94 5.32 14.55
C ASP A 77 10.23 6.65 14.23
N ASP A 78 10.87 7.78 14.48
CA ASP A 78 10.33 9.11 14.21
C ASP A 78 10.28 9.49 12.73
N GLN A 79 10.94 8.73 11.84
CA GLN A 79 11.00 8.97 10.40
C GLN A 79 10.34 7.87 9.55
N TYR A 80 10.44 6.61 9.97
CA TYR A 80 10.09 5.44 9.15
C TYR A 80 9.12 4.50 9.86
N VAL A 81 8.30 3.83 9.05
CA VAL A 81 7.55 2.63 9.42
C VAL A 81 7.91 1.56 8.40
N VAL A 82 8.40 0.42 8.88
CA VAL A 82 8.79 -0.72 8.04
C VAL A 82 7.97 -1.93 8.45
N GLU A 83 7.39 -2.61 7.47
CA GLU A 83 6.61 -3.82 7.67
C GLU A 83 7.16 -4.99 6.88
N GLU A 84 7.15 -6.14 7.54
CA GLU A 84 7.25 -7.43 6.90
C GLU A 84 5.83 -8.02 6.85
N SER A 85 5.37 -8.37 5.65
CA SER A 85 4.03 -8.92 5.43
C SER A 85 4.06 -10.07 4.43
N HIS A 86 3.19 -11.05 4.63
CA HIS A 86 2.86 -12.02 3.58
C HIS A 86 1.74 -11.45 2.71
N VAL A 87 2.02 -11.27 1.43
CA VAL A 87 1.01 -10.80 0.46
C VAL A 87 0.52 -11.99 -0.35
N HIS A 88 -0.79 -12.19 -0.42
CA HIS A 88 -1.40 -13.31 -1.14
C HIS A 88 -2.76 -12.94 -1.72
N GLY A 89 -3.17 -13.69 -2.74
CA GLY A 89 -4.45 -13.57 -3.45
C GLY A 89 -4.42 -14.39 -4.75
N THR A 90 -5.54 -14.35 -5.47
CA THR A 90 -5.80 -15.06 -6.72
C THR A 90 -5.54 -14.15 -7.92
N HIS A 91 -4.69 -14.56 -8.86
CA HIS A 91 -4.28 -13.73 -9.99
C HIS A 91 -5.30 -13.85 -11.14
N SER A 92 -6.31 -12.98 -11.07
CA SER A 92 -7.53 -13.01 -11.91
C SER A 92 -7.54 -11.97 -13.04
N GLY A 93 -6.59 -11.02 -13.05
CA GLY A 93 -6.43 -10.03 -14.12
C GLY A 93 -4.97 -9.65 -14.35
N PRO A 94 -4.64 -8.86 -15.39
CA PRO A 94 -3.26 -8.54 -15.73
C PRO A 94 -2.53 -7.75 -14.63
N LEU A 95 -1.34 -8.20 -14.25
CA LEU A 95 -0.49 -7.54 -13.25
C LEU A 95 0.93 -7.39 -13.78
N PHE A 96 1.45 -6.16 -13.87
CA PHE A 96 2.81 -5.88 -14.34
C PHE A 96 3.15 -6.56 -15.69
N ASP A 97 2.22 -6.52 -16.65
CA ASP A 97 2.36 -7.15 -17.97
C ASP A 97 2.33 -8.70 -17.95
N ILE A 98 1.97 -9.30 -16.81
CA ILE A 98 1.79 -10.74 -16.64
C ILE A 98 0.29 -11.07 -16.77
N PRO A 99 -0.10 -12.01 -17.65
CA PRO A 99 -1.50 -12.42 -17.81
C PRO A 99 -1.99 -13.19 -16.56
N PRO A 100 -3.32 -13.21 -16.30
CA PRO A 100 -3.88 -13.94 -15.17
C PRO A 100 -3.51 -15.42 -15.22
N SER A 101 -3.21 -15.99 -14.05
CA SER A 101 -2.73 -17.37 -13.93
C SER A 101 -3.66 -18.29 -13.15
N GLY A 102 -4.70 -17.75 -12.51
CA GLY A 102 -5.50 -18.46 -11.50
C GLY A 102 -4.83 -18.37 -10.15
#